data_AF-A0A925IMX5-F1
#
_entry.id   AF-A0A925IMX5-F1
#
_cell.length_a   1.000
_cell.length_b   1.000
_cell.length_c   1.000
_cell.angle_alpha   90.00
_cell.angle_beta   90.00
_cell.angle_gamma   90.00
#
_symmetry.space_group_name_H-M   'P 1'
#
loop_
_entity.id
_entity.type
_entity.pdbx_description
1 polymer ?
#
loop_
_entity_poly.entity_id
_entity_poly.type
_entity_poly.pdbx_seq_one_letter_code
_entity_poly.pdbx_strand_id
1 'polypeptide(L)'
;MSDDPRHKMSPIVSSLMISAGIVLLCHFLFGPCGYVSVKSSIKNMNEIFYGWLELRDATIPVFSKNGAVTYETIKIMEEWRTLAYKLKVPGCLAGARSTLIDAIESDYQTFKLSQDRITVDKKLEYLSSNDALFVRYKQQVDLIEVCAPTCNVDTGFPDLLAVLHKIIRGEGWTK
;
A
#
# COMPACT_ATOMS: atom_id res chain seq x y z
N MET A 1 60.01 -5.24 -18.26
CA MET A 1 58.66 -4.76 -18.62
C MET A 1 57.94 -5.98 -19.19
N SER A 2 57.18 -6.69 -18.37
CA SER A 2 56.60 -8.00 -18.73
C SER A 2 55.09 -7.85 -18.73
N ASP A 3 54.51 -7.73 -19.93
CA ASP A 3 53.08 -7.83 -20.14
C ASP A 3 52.68 -9.31 -20.07
N ASP A 4 52.20 -9.75 -18.90
CA ASP A 4 51.64 -11.09 -18.70
C ASP A 4 50.22 -11.14 -19.34
N PRO A 5 49.97 -11.97 -20.37
CA PRO A 5 48.72 -11.93 -21.12
C PRO A 5 47.58 -12.71 -20.46
N ARG A 6 47.76 -13.23 -19.24
CA ARG A 6 46.89 -14.26 -18.70
C ARG A 6 45.46 -13.85 -18.37
N HIS A 7 45.12 -12.57 -18.23
CA HIS A 7 43.73 -12.14 -17.96
C HIS A 7 43.29 -10.94 -18.82
N LYS A 8 43.34 -11.05 -20.15
CA LYS A 8 42.52 -10.19 -21.02
C LYS A 8 41.09 -10.70 -21.04
N MET A 9 40.32 -10.33 -20.01
CA MET A 9 38.88 -10.57 -19.99
C MET A 9 38.25 -9.80 -21.15
N SER A 10 37.60 -10.50 -22.08
CA SER A 10 36.94 -9.87 -23.22
C SER A 10 35.91 -8.85 -22.69
N PRO A 11 35.89 -7.60 -23.21
CA PRO A 11 34.95 -6.57 -22.75
C PRO A 11 33.49 -7.01 -22.90
N ILE A 12 33.21 -7.92 -23.84
CA ILE A 12 31.89 -8.53 -24.04
C ILE A 12 31.50 -9.41 -22.84
N VAL A 13 32.44 -10.19 -22.31
CA VAL A 13 32.23 -11.08 -21.15
C VAL A 13 32.06 -10.26 -19.86
N SER A 14 32.82 -9.17 -19.70
CA SER A 14 32.61 -8.24 -18.56
C SER A 14 31.25 -7.56 -18.63
N SER A 15 30.83 -7.09 -19.81
CA SER A 15 29.52 -6.44 -19.97
C SER A 15 28.35 -7.40 -19.69
N LEU A 16 28.45 -8.67 -20.11
CA LEU A 16 27.43 -9.69 -19.86
C LEU A 16 27.36 -10.10 -18.38
N MET A 17 28.49 -10.15 -17.69
CA MET A 17 28.54 -10.46 -16.25
C MET A 17 27.98 -9.31 -15.41
N ILE A 18 28.25 -8.06 -15.80
CA ILE A 18 27.68 -6.87 -15.13
C ILE A 18 26.17 -6.80 -15.38
N SER A 19 25.70 -7.02 -16.61
CA SER A 19 24.27 -6.98 -16.90
C SER A 19 23.52 -8.15 -16.25
N ALA A 20 24.08 -9.37 -16.26
CA ALA A 20 23.51 -10.49 -15.52
C ALA A 20 23.49 -10.25 -14.01
N GLY A 21 24.55 -9.63 -13.45
CA GLY A 21 24.63 -9.24 -12.05
C GLY A 21 23.57 -8.21 -11.66
N ILE A 22 23.33 -7.20 -12.50
CA ILE A 22 22.27 -6.20 -12.31
C ILE A 22 20.89 -6.84 -12.45
N VAL A 23 20.68 -7.71 -13.45
CA VAL A 23 19.39 -8.40 -13.64
C VAL A 23 19.08 -9.34 -12.48
N LEU A 24 20.09 -10.03 -11.93
CA LEU A 24 19.97 -10.84 -10.71
C LEU A 24 19.71 -9.97 -9.49
N LEU A 25 20.40 -8.83 -9.34
CA LEU A 25 20.15 -7.88 -8.25
C LEU A 25 18.72 -7.32 -8.35
N CYS A 26 18.25 -6.98 -9.55
CA CYS A 26 16.87 -6.58 -9.81
C CYS A 26 15.88 -7.71 -9.56
N HIS A 27 16.18 -8.97 -9.89
CA HIS A 27 15.33 -10.11 -9.54
C HIS A 27 15.31 -10.41 -8.04
N PHE A 28 16.40 -10.15 -7.32
CA PHE A 28 16.47 -10.31 -5.87
C PHE A 28 15.79 -9.16 -5.12
N LEU A 29 15.94 -7.92 -5.60
CA LEU A 29 15.32 -6.72 -5.02
C LEU A 29 13.85 -6.54 -5.44
N PHE A 30 13.48 -7.04 -6.64
CA PHE A 30 12.18 -6.78 -7.27
C PHE A 30 11.47 -8.06 -7.74
N GLY A 31 11.86 -9.22 -7.21
CA GLY A 31 11.42 -10.53 -7.68
C GLY A 31 9.90 -10.72 -7.78
N PRO A 32 9.45 -11.71 -8.56
CA PRO A 32 8.03 -11.93 -8.86
C PRO A 32 7.17 -12.13 -7.61
N CYS A 33 7.73 -12.69 -6.53
CA CYS A 33 7.03 -12.90 -5.27
C CYS A 33 6.66 -11.59 -4.56
N GLY A 34 7.55 -10.60 -4.55
CA GLY A 34 7.28 -9.27 -3.96
C GLY A 34 6.19 -8.55 -4.74
N TYR A 35 6.28 -8.61 -6.07
CA TYR A 35 5.28 -8.01 -6.96
C TYR A 35 3.88 -8.62 -6.81
N VAL A 36 3.80 -9.95 -6.69
CA VAL A 36 2.54 -10.66 -6.45
C VAL A 36 1.95 -10.28 -5.09
N SER A 37 2.78 -10.12 -4.05
CA SER A 37 2.35 -9.65 -2.73
C SER A 37 1.74 -8.24 -2.78
N VAL A 38 2.42 -7.29 -3.43
CA VAL A 38 1.94 -5.90 -3.60
C VAL A 38 0.60 -5.88 -4.34
N LYS A 39 0.48 -6.58 -5.46
CA LYS A 39 -0.79 -6.66 -6.21
C LYS A 39 -1.92 -7.30 -5.41
N SER A 40 -1.63 -8.35 -4.65
CA SER A 40 -2.62 -8.98 -3.77
C SER A 40 -3.09 -8.03 -2.67
N SER A 41 -2.17 -7.29 -2.03
CA SER A 41 -2.51 -6.27 -1.03
C SER A 41 -3.36 -5.14 -1.62
N ILE A 42 -3.02 -4.64 -2.80
CA ILE A 42 -3.81 -3.62 -3.51
C ILE A 42 -5.22 -4.14 -3.81
N LYS A 43 -5.35 -5.38 -4.30
CA LYS A 43 -6.64 -6.01 -4.52
C LYS A 43 -7.49 -6.02 -3.24
N ASN A 44 -6.93 -6.50 -2.12
CA ASN A 44 -7.64 -6.54 -0.83
C ASN A 44 -8.03 -5.14 -0.33
N MET A 45 -7.14 -4.15 -0.49
CA MET A 45 -7.44 -2.76 -0.14
C MET A 45 -8.60 -2.20 -1.00
N ASN A 46 -8.59 -2.49 -2.30
CA ASN A 46 -9.62 -2.06 -3.23
C ASN A 46 -10.97 -2.72 -2.96
N GLU A 47 -11.01 -4.00 -2.56
CA GLU A 47 -12.24 -4.66 -2.14
C GLU A 47 -12.89 -3.92 -0.96
N ILE A 48 -12.08 -3.51 0.04
CA ILE A 48 -12.56 -2.72 1.18
C ILE A 48 -12.99 -1.31 0.75
N PHE A 49 -12.19 -0.65 -0.08
CA PHE A 49 -12.49 0.68 -0.58
C PHE A 49 -13.82 0.72 -1.34
N TYR A 50 -14.04 -0.18 -2.30
CA TYR A 50 -15.26 -0.20 -3.10
C TYR A 50 -16.47 -0.66 -2.29
N GLY A 51 -16.31 -1.65 -1.40
CA GLY A 51 -17.37 -2.06 -0.49
C GLY A 51 -17.82 -0.95 0.46
N TRP A 52 -16.87 -0.15 0.97
CA TRP A 52 -17.19 1.04 1.75
C TRP A 52 -17.90 2.11 0.92
N LEU A 53 -17.37 2.40 -0.27
CA LEU A 53 -17.89 3.46 -1.13
C LEU A 53 -19.34 3.16 -1.57
N GLU A 54 -19.64 1.92 -1.93
CA GLU A 54 -21.00 1.48 -2.27
C GLU A 54 -21.95 1.68 -1.08
N LEU A 55 -21.54 1.27 0.12
CA LEU A 55 -22.34 1.44 1.33
C LEU A 55 -22.57 2.92 1.65
N ARG A 56 -21.54 3.75 1.51
CA ARG A 56 -21.60 5.20 1.69
C ARG A 56 -22.58 5.83 0.72
N ASP A 57 -22.45 5.55 -0.57
CA ASP A 57 -23.27 6.14 -1.63
C ASP A 57 -24.75 5.71 -1.52
N ALA A 58 -25.02 4.52 -0.98
CA ALA A 58 -26.37 4.08 -0.63
C ALA A 58 -26.90 4.77 0.65
N THR A 59 -26.03 5.06 1.61
CA THR A 59 -26.42 5.60 2.93
C THR A 59 -26.67 7.12 2.89
N ILE A 60 -25.84 7.89 2.18
CA ILE A 60 -25.93 9.36 2.13
C ILE A 60 -27.33 9.87 1.73
N PRO A 61 -27.99 9.35 0.67
CA PRO A 61 -29.31 9.82 0.26
C PRO A 61 -30.42 9.51 1.27
N VAL A 62 -30.26 8.45 2.06
CA VAL A 62 -31.21 8.12 3.14
C VAL A 62 -30.96 9.09 4.29
N PHE A 63 -29.71 9.15 4.74
CA PHE A 63 -29.25 10.01 5.82
C PHE A 63 -29.61 11.50 5.61
N SER A 64 -29.52 12.01 4.37
CA SER A 64 -29.88 13.40 4.06
C SER A 64 -31.38 13.71 4.23
N LYS A 65 -32.25 12.70 4.11
CA LYS A 65 -33.71 12.87 4.23
C LYS A 65 -34.19 12.76 5.67
N ASN A 66 -33.62 11.84 6.44
CA ASN A 66 -34.13 11.46 7.76
C ASN A 66 -33.14 11.73 8.90
N GLY A 67 -31.92 12.20 8.60
CA GLY A 67 -30.87 12.49 9.56
C GLY A 67 -30.36 11.27 10.34
N ALA A 68 -30.76 10.06 9.95
CA ALA A 68 -30.55 8.85 10.72
C ALA A 68 -29.99 7.73 9.83
N VAL A 69 -29.01 7.00 10.37
CA VAL A 69 -28.49 5.77 9.78
C VAL A 69 -29.00 4.59 10.60
N THR A 70 -29.46 3.53 9.94
CA THR A 70 -29.98 2.34 10.63
C THR A 70 -28.87 1.61 11.36
N TYR A 71 -29.23 0.87 12.41
CA TYR A 71 -28.28 0.10 13.20
C TYR A 71 -27.55 -0.95 12.35
N GLU A 72 -28.28 -1.60 11.44
CA GLU A 72 -27.75 -2.61 10.52
C GLU A 72 -26.66 -2.01 9.62
N THR A 73 -26.91 -0.82 9.07
CA THR A 73 -25.92 -0.11 8.23
C THR A 73 -24.69 0.28 9.04
N ILE A 74 -24.86 0.81 10.26
CA ILE A 74 -23.72 1.14 11.14
C ILE A 74 -22.90 -0.10 11.49
N LYS A 75 -23.54 -1.27 11.67
CA LYS A 75 -22.84 -2.52 11.93
C LYS A 75 -22.00 -2.96 10.72
N ILE A 76 -22.53 -2.90 9.50
CA ILE A 76 -21.77 -3.22 8.28
C ILE A 76 -20.60 -2.24 8.11
N MET A 77 -20.81 -0.96 8.43
CA MET A 77 -19.72 0.02 8.45
C MET A 77 -18.61 -0.36 9.46
N GLU A 78 -18.97 -0.74 10.68
CA GLU A 78 -17.98 -1.22 11.67
C GLU A 78 -17.19 -2.44 11.17
N GLU A 79 -17.83 -3.34 10.42
CA GLU A 79 -17.17 -4.49 9.82
C GLU A 79 -16.12 -4.08 8.78
N TRP A 80 -16.46 -3.20 7.84
CA TRP A 80 -15.50 -2.66 6.85
C TRP A 80 -14.34 -1.92 7.49
N ARG A 81 -14.64 -1.07 8.49
CA ARG A 81 -13.64 -0.40 9.31
C ARG A 81 -12.69 -1.40 9.95
N THR A 82 -13.23 -2.44 10.60
CA THR A 82 -12.44 -3.50 11.21
C THR A 82 -11.56 -4.23 10.19
N LEU A 83 -12.08 -4.51 9.00
CA LEU A 83 -11.31 -5.12 7.91
C LEU A 83 -10.14 -4.23 7.47
N ALA A 84 -10.38 -2.92 7.30
CA ALA A 84 -9.35 -1.95 6.95
C ALA A 84 -8.20 -1.92 7.97
N TYR A 85 -8.53 -1.93 9.26
CA TYR A 85 -7.52 -2.01 10.34
C TYR A 85 -6.77 -3.34 10.37
N LYS A 86 -7.39 -4.46 9.99
CA LYS A 86 -6.76 -5.78 9.98
C LYS A 86 -5.90 -6.07 8.74
N LEU A 87 -6.00 -5.25 7.69
CA LEU A 87 -5.19 -5.41 6.48
C LEU A 87 -3.70 -5.43 6.81
N LYS A 88 -3.01 -6.45 6.29
CA LYS A 88 -1.54 -6.51 6.26
C LYS A 88 -1.09 -6.14 4.87
N VAL A 89 -0.26 -5.12 4.77
CA VAL A 89 0.26 -4.58 3.50
C VAL A 89 1.76 -4.37 3.60
N PRO A 90 2.51 -4.54 2.50
CA PRO A 90 3.90 -4.13 2.39
C PRO A 90 4.13 -2.68 2.81
N GLY A 91 5.34 -2.37 3.30
CA GLY A 91 5.66 -1.05 3.84
C GLY A 91 5.37 0.12 2.88
N CYS A 92 5.56 -0.08 1.58
CA CYS A 92 5.29 0.97 0.59
C CYS A 92 3.79 1.31 0.44
N LEU A 93 2.89 0.39 0.80
CA LEU A 93 1.43 0.58 0.80
C LEU A 93 0.93 1.14 2.14
N ALA A 94 1.80 1.38 3.12
CA ALA A 94 1.40 1.87 4.44
C ALA A 94 0.68 3.23 4.36
N GLY A 95 1.14 4.14 3.49
CA GLY A 95 0.48 5.43 3.26
C GLY A 95 -0.92 5.28 2.67
N ALA A 96 -1.06 4.41 1.66
CA ALA A 96 -2.35 4.13 1.02
C ALA A 96 -3.32 3.48 2.01
N ARG A 97 -2.84 2.52 2.81
CA ARG A 97 -3.65 1.90 3.88
C ARG A 97 -4.05 2.91 4.95
N SER A 98 -3.15 3.80 5.38
CA SER A 98 -3.49 4.86 6.35
C SER A 98 -4.58 5.76 5.79
N THR A 99 -4.43 6.21 4.55
CA THR A 99 -5.41 7.09 3.90
C THR A 99 -6.78 6.40 3.76
N LEU A 100 -6.81 5.10 3.44
CA LEU A 100 -8.04 4.30 3.40
C LEU A 100 -8.71 4.25 4.78
N ILE A 101 -7.94 3.95 5.83
CA ILE A 101 -8.44 3.89 7.21
C ILE A 101 -8.99 5.25 7.62
N ASP A 102 -8.26 6.34 7.36
CA ASP A 102 -8.68 7.70 7.72
C ASP A 102 -9.99 8.08 7.02
N ALA A 103 -10.14 7.72 5.74
CA ALA A 103 -11.36 7.97 4.99
C ALA A 103 -12.57 7.22 5.58
N ILE A 104 -12.38 5.92 5.85
CA ILE A 104 -13.41 5.06 6.44
C ILE A 104 -13.77 5.53 7.86
N GLU A 105 -12.78 5.85 8.69
CA GLU A 105 -12.99 6.32 10.05
C GLU A 105 -13.76 7.64 10.07
N SER A 106 -13.39 8.60 9.21
CA SER A 106 -14.04 9.91 9.16
C SER A 106 -15.53 9.79 8.80
N ASP A 107 -15.85 9.00 7.78
CA ASP A 107 -17.24 8.73 7.38
C ASP A 107 -17.99 7.96 8.47
N TYR A 108 -17.38 6.92 9.04
CA TYR A 108 -17.96 6.14 10.15
C TYR A 108 -18.33 7.04 11.32
N GLN A 109 -17.40 7.90 11.77
CA GLN A 109 -17.66 8.84 12.85
C GLN A 109 -18.76 9.81 12.46
N THR A 110 -18.80 10.31 11.23
CA THR A 110 -19.88 11.21 10.78
C THR A 110 -21.25 10.55 10.81
N PHE A 111 -21.36 9.30 10.36
CA PHE A 111 -22.59 8.52 10.42
C PHE A 111 -22.95 8.12 11.86
N LYS A 112 -21.98 7.85 12.73
CA LYS A 112 -22.23 7.55 14.16
C LYS A 112 -22.65 8.79 14.94
N LEU A 113 -22.02 9.93 14.66
CA LEU A 113 -22.39 11.26 15.17
C LEU A 113 -23.76 11.72 14.66
N SER A 114 -24.42 10.98 13.76
CA SER A 114 -25.85 11.19 13.46
C SER A 114 -26.70 11.22 14.73
N GLN A 115 -26.23 10.57 15.81
CA GLN A 115 -26.87 10.53 17.12
C GLN A 115 -26.64 11.79 17.98
N ASP A 116 -25.71 12.67 17.62
CA ASP A 116 -25.37 13.90 18.34
C ASP A 116 -26.01 15.18 17.75
N ARG A 117 -26.08 16.24 18.57
CA ARG A 117 -26.78 17.54 18.39
C ARG A 117 -26.38 18.40 17.17
N ILE A 118 -25.60 17.87 16.22
CA ILE A 118 -25.18 18.57 15.00
C ILE A 118 -26.24 18.40 13.90
N THR A 119 -26.50 19.46 13.13
CA THR A 119 -27.49 19.46 12.03
C THR A 119 -27.08 18.51 10.90
N VAL A 120 -28.08 18.01 10.14
CA VAL A 120 -27.84 17.14 8.98
C VAL A 120 -26.95 17.82 7.94
N ASP A 121 -27.17 19.10 7.66
CA ASP A 121 -26.37 19.85 6.67
C ASP A 121 -24.87 19.88 7.00
N LYS A 122 -24.51 20.10 8.27
CA LYS A 122 -23.10 20.07 8.70
C LYS A 122 -22.49 18.68 8.58
N LYS A 123 -23.28 17.63 8.82
CA LYS A 123 -22.83 16.25 8.63
C LYS A 123 -22.58 15.95 7.16
N LEU A 124 -23.45 16.43 6.26
CA LEU A 124 -23.24 16.31 4.81
C LEU A 124 -22.01 17.08 4.33
N GLU A 125 -21.73 18.24 4.91
CA GLU A 125 -20.49 19.01 4.65
C GLU A 125 -19.24 18.20 5.04
N TYR A 126 -19.23 17.56 6.22
CA TYR A 126 -18.13 16.67 6.62
C TYR A 126 -17.96 15.50 5.65
N LEU A 127 -19.05 14.83 5.27
CA LEU A 127 -19.00 13.71 4.31
C LEU A 127 -18.45 14.14 2.95
N SER A 128 -18.81 15.33 2.47
CA SER A 128 -18.25 15.88 1.22
C SER A 128 -16.78 16.25 1.37
N SER A 129 -16.37 16.81 2.50
CA SER A 129 -14.95 17.12 2.75
C SER A 129 -14.05 15.87 2.77
N ASN A 130 -14.63 14.70 3.09
CA ASN A 130 -13.92 13.43 3.09
C ASN A 130 -13.65 12.86 1.69
N ASP A 131 -14.31 13.34 0.63
CA ASP A 131 -14.09 12.87 -0.75
C ASP A 131 -12.61 12.98 -1.15
N ALA A 132 -11.91 14.00 -0.66
CA ALA A 132 -10.49 14.21 -0.91
C ALA A 132 -9.61 13.05 -0.38
N LEU A 133 -10.01 12.38 0.70
CA LEU A 133 -9.28 11.23 1.24
C LEU A 133 -9.43 10.01 0.33
N PHE A 134 -10.63 9.76 -0.20
CA PHE A 134 -10.87 8.67 -1.16
C PHE A 134 -10.13 8.91 -2.48
N VAL A 135 -10.09 10.15 -2.98
CA VAL A 135 -9.29 10.51 -4.16
C VAL A 135 -7.80 10.32 -3.90
N ARG A 136 -7.30 10.76 -2.73
CA ARG A 136 -5.89 10.59 -2.35
C ARG A 136 -5.52 9.11 -2.24
N TYR A 137 -6.38 8.28 -1.68
CA TYR A 137 -6.19 6.83 -1.63
C TYR A 137 -5.96 6.27 -3.05
N LYS A 138 -6.86 6.58 -4.00
CA LYS A 138 -6.75 6.11 -5.38
C LYS A 138 -5.44 6.56 -6.03
N GLN A 139 -5.09 7.84 -5.88
CA GLN A 139 -3.85 8.39 -6.42
C GLN A 139 -2.60 7.68 -5.87
N GLN A 140 -2.59 7.31 -4.58
CA GLN A 140 -1.48 6.58 -3.98
C GLN A 140 -1.40 5.14 -4.50
N VAL A 141 -2.54 4.45 -4.64
CA VAL A 141 -2.59 3.12 -5.24
C VAL A 141 -2.13 3.15 -6.69
N ASP A 142 -2.66 4.06 -7.50
CA ASP A 142 -2.30 4.21 -8.91
C ASP A 142 -0.80 4.49 -9.08
N LEU A 143 -0.26 5.41 -8.27
CA LEU A 143 1.18 5.72 -8.28
C LEU A 143 2.02 4.48 -7.95
N ILE A 144 1.59 3.66 -6.99
CA ILE A 144 2.30 2.44 -6.58
C ILE A 144 2.18 1.35 -7.66
N GLU A 145 1.03 1.19 -8.31
CA GLU A 145 0.88 0.24 -9.41
C GLU A 145 1.77 0.60 -10.61
N VAL A 146 1.96 1.90 -10.88
CA VAL A 146 2.88 2.40 -11.91
C VAL A 146 4.35 2.30 -11.48
N CYS A 147 4.66 2.57 -10.21
CA CYS A 147 6.02 2.56 -9.64
C CYS A 147 6.40 1.25 -8.95
N ALA A 148 5.71 0.14 -9.27
CA ALA A 148 5.82 -1.14 -8.59
C ALA A 148 7.24 -1.72 -8.38
N PRO A 149 8.30 -1.42 -9.18
CA PRO A 149 9.65 -1.88 -8.87
C PRO A 149 10.11 -1.49 -7.46
N THR A 150 9.85 -0.27 -6.98
CA THR A 150 10.37 0.19 -5.67
C THR A 150 9.59 -0.36 -4.46
N CYS A 151 8.47 -1.03 -4.70
CA CYS A 151 7.53 -1.47 -3.67
C CYS A 151 7.76 -2.90 -3.16
N ASN A 152 8.62 -3.66 -3.84
CA ASN A 152 8.84 -5.09 -3.58
C ASN A 152 9.89 -5.39 -2.51
N VAL A 153 10.58 -4.36 -2.02
CA VAL A 153 11.50 -4.50 -0.89
C VAL A 153 10.65 -4.40 0.37
N ASP A 154 10.21 -5.55 0.87
CA ASP A 154 9.64 -5.68 2.21
C ASP A 154 10.78 -5.50 3.22
N THR A 155 11.36 -4.31 3.26
CA THR A 155 12.49 -4.03 4.12
C THR A 155 11.94 -3.67 5.49
N GLY A 156 12.04 -4.63 6.41
CA GLY A 156 12.82 -4.32 7.59
C GLY A 156 14.18 -3.77 7.10
N PHE A 157 14.27 -2.44 6.93
CA PHE A 157 15.51 -1.74 6.54
C PHE A 157 16.76 -2.18 7.35
N PRO A 158 16.63 -2.61 8.63
CA PRO A 158 17.74 -3.21 9.37
C PRO A 158 18.36 -4.46 8.71
N ASP A 159 17.58 -5.30 8.04
CA ASP A 159 18.06 -6.56 7.45
C ASP A 159 18.84 -6.34 6.16
N LEU A 160 18.44 -5.36 5.32
CA LEU A 160 19.19 -5.02 4.11
C LEU A 160 20.56 -4.44 4.47
N LEU A 161 20.62 -3.59 5.50
CA LEU A 161 21.87 -3.03 6.01
C LEU A 161 22.74 -4.11 6.66
N ALA A 162 22.14 -5.06 7.38
CA ALA A 162 22.85 -6.19 7.98
C ALA A 162 23.44 -7.14 6.92
N VAL A 163 22.69 -7.41 5.84
CA VAL A 163 23.15 -8.21 4.70
C VAL A 163 24.27 -7.48 3.95
N LEU A 164 24.11 -6.19 3.66
CA LEU A 164 25.15 -5.36 3.04
C LEU A 164 26.40 -5.26 3.93
N HIS A 165 26.26 -5.07 5.25
CA HIS A 165 27.38 -5.08 6.18
C HIS A 165 28.07 -6.44 6.30
N LYS A 166 27.34 -7.57 6.19
CA LYS A 166 27.95 -8.91 6.15
C LYS A 166 28.74 -9.13 4.86
N ILE A 167 28.19 -8.70 3.72
CA ILE A 167 28.85 -8.78 2.41
C ILE A 167 30.11 -7.90 2.37
N ILE A 168 30.03 -6.66 2.86
CA ILE A 168 31.16 -5.72 2.93
C ILE A 168 32.25 -6.23 3.89
N ARG A 169 31.87 -6.93 4.97
CA ARG A 169 32.82 -7.54 5.92
C ARG A 169 33.40 -8.89 5.47
N GLY A 170 32.98 -9.42 4.32
CA GLY A 170 33.46 -10.72 3.84
C GLY A 170 33.05 -11.90 4.73
N GLU A 171 32.02 -11.73 5.56
CA GLU A 171 31.47 -12.79 6.39
C GLU A 171 30.58 -13.67 5.50
N GLY A 172 31.26 -14.53 4.73
CA GLY A 172 30.65 -15.47 3.80
C GLY A 172 29.71 -16.45 4.49
N TRP A 173 28.72 -16.90 3.72
CA TRP A 173 27.77 -17.93 4.08
C TRP A 173 28.52 -19.21 4.47
N THR A 174 28.63 -19.48 5.77
CA THR A 174 28.84 -20.84 6.24
C THR A 174 27.51 -21.58 6.17
N LYS A 175 27.52 -22.67 5.38
CA LYS A 175 26.43 -23.60 5.06
C LYS A 175 25.37 -23.80 6.13
#